data_AF-A0A939NGQ8-F1
#
_entry.id   AF-A0A939NGQ8-F1
#
_cell.length_a   1.000
_cell.length_b   1.000
_cell.length_c   1.000
_cell.angle_alpha   90.00
_cell.angle_beta   90.00
_cell.angle_gamma   90.00
#
_symmetry.space_group_name_H-M   'P 1'
#
loop_
_entity.id
_entity.type
_entity.pdbx_description
1 polymer ?
#
loop_
_entity_poly.entity_id
_entity_poly.type
_entity_poly.pdbx_seq_one_letter_code
_entity_poly.pdbx_strand_id
1 'polypeptide(L)'
;MGIKGRFTEAVPISMAHGRLKYLRTFMRWLQFSEPEHEVPDGSVCGRKPERGTPHIYSEQEIEDLLAAAKRLGPHNSIRGLLYETLLAFSQALDCVFLRLCHFALAM
;
A
#
# COMPACT_ATOMS: atom_id res chain seq x y z
N MET A 1 -36.29 -8.82 16.46
CA MET A 1 -36.05 -8.64 15.01
C MET A 1 -34.57 -8.32 14.82
N GLY A 2 -33.70 -9.34 14.76
CA GLY A 2 -32.25 -9.16 14.72
C GLY A 2 -31.73 -9.27 13.29
N ILE A 3 -31.22 -8.17 12.74
CA ILE A 3 -30.55 -8.16 11.44
C ILE A 3 -29.23 -8.91 11.59
N LYS A 4 -29.23 -10.22 11.29
CA LYS A 4 -28.00 -10.98 11.10
C LYS A 4 -27.38 -10.53 9.78
N GLY A 5 -26.53 -9.51 9.87
CA GLY A 5 -25.71 -9.04 8.76
C GLY A 5 -24.92 -10.20 8.18
N ARG A 6 -25.15 -10.48 6.91
CA ARG A 6 -24.57 -11.58 6.16
C ARG A 6 -23.13 -11.20 5.77
N PHE A 7 -22.20 -11.21 6.72
CA PHE A 7 -20.76 -11.01 6.47
C PHE A 7 -20.08 -12.30 5.97
N THR A 8 -20.73 -13.03 5.06
CA THR A 8 -20.21 -14.27 4.49
C THR A 8 -19.62 -14.00 3.11
N GLU A 9 -18.55 -13.22 3.09
CA GLU A 9 -17.59 -13.23 1.99
C GLU A 9 -16.23 -13.16 2.67
N ALA A 10 -15.43 -14.21 2.52
CA ALA A 10 -14.15 -14.35 3.22
C ALA A 10 -13.19 -13.26 2.72
N VAL A 11 -13.22 -12.10 3.39
CA VAL A 11 -12.28 -11.01 3.13
C VAL A 11 -10.87 -11.56 3.41
N PRO A 12 -9.92 -11.46 2.46
CA PRO A 12 -8.56 -11.89 2.72
C PRO A 12 -8.05 -11.23 3.99
N ILE A 13 -7.39 -12.00 4.85
CA ILE A 13 -6.98 -11.58 6.20
C ILE A 13 -6.23 -10.23 6.19
N SER A 14 -5.44 -9.97 5.14
CA SER A 14 -4.74 -8.69 4.91
C SER A 14 -5.68 -7.48 4.79
N MET A 15 -6.81 -7.62 4.09
CA MET A 15 -7.84 -6.59 3.97
C MET A 15 -8.64 -6.42 5.26
N ALA A 16 -8.92 -7.52 5.97
CA ALA A 16 -9.60 -7.48 7.27
C ALA A 16 -8.79 -6.69 8.31
N HIS A 17 -7.46 -6.91 8.36
CA HIS A 17 -6.54 -6.12 9.20
C HIS A 17 -6.62 -4.62 8.95
N GLY A 18 -6.59 -4.21 7.67
CA GLY A 18 -6.67 -2.79 7.29
C GLY A 18 -7.98 -2.15 7.70
N ARG A 19 -9.11 -2.81 7.42
CA ARG A 19 -10.44 -2.33 7.79
C ARG A 19 -10.63 -2.26 9.30
N LEU A 20 -10.21 -3.29 10.03
CA LEU A 20 -10.32 -3.33 11.49
C LEU A 20 -9.48 -2.23 12.15
N LYS A 21 -8.32 -1.86 11.59
CA LYS A 21 -7.53 -0.72 12.07
C LYS A 21 -8.34 0.58 12.07
N TYR A 22 -9.05 0.87 10.98
CA TYR A 22 -9.89 2.07 10.88
C TYR A 22 -11.13 1.99 11.78
N LEU A 23 -11.78 0.82 11.80
CA LEU A 23 -12.96 0.58 12.63
C LEU A 23 -12.65 0.66 14.13
N ARG A 24 -11.47 0.22 14.60
CA ARG A 24 -11.11 0.32 16.02
C ARG A 24 -11.05 1.76 16.51
N THR A 25 -10.50 2.66 15.71
CA THR A 25 -10.46 4.09 16.08
C THR A 25 -11.88 4.63 16.25
N PHE A 26 -12.78 4.24 15.35
CA PHE A 26 -14.19 4.60 15.42
C PHE A 26 -14.91 3.95 16.62
N MET A 27 -14.68 2.66 16.88
CA MET A 27 -15.30 1.96 18.02
C MET A 27 -14.80 2.50 19.37
N ARG A 28 -13.54 2.93 19.47
CA ARG A 28 -13.01 3.63 20.66
C ARG A 28 -13.67 4.99 20.87
N TRP A 29 -13.95 5.70 19.79
CA TRP A 29 -14.75 6.92 19.89
C TRP A 29 -16.18 6.61 20.32
N LEU A 30 -16.78 5.55 19.79
CA LEU A 30 -18.14 5.13 20.13
C LEU A 30 -18.29 4.70 21.60
N GLN A 31 -17.25 4.10 22.20
CA GLN A 31 -17.22 3.77 23.63
C GLN A 31 -17.44 4.98 24.56
N PHE A 32 -17.11 6.19 24.10
CA PHE A 32 -17.39 7.41 24.86
C PHE A 32 -18.90 7.68 24.97
N SER A 33 -19.68 7.28 23.97
CA SER A 33 -21.14 7.43 23.95
C SER A 33 -21.87 6.19 24.47
N GLU A 34 -21.33 4.99 24.24
CA GLU A 34 -21.92 3.71 24.67
C GLU A 34 -20.86 2.82 25.34
N PRO A 35 -20.79 2.80 26.69
CA PRO A 35 -19.72 2.13 27.42
C PRO A 35 -19.76 0.60 27.36
N GLU A 36 -20.85 -0.02 26.91
CA GLU A 36 -20.95 -1.48 26.74
C GLU A 36 -20.32 -1.99 25.42
N HIS A 37 -19.85 -1.10 24.55
CA HIS A 37 -19.31 -1.52 23.26
C HIS A 37 -17.92 -2.15 23.39
N GLU A 38 -17.78 -3.44 23.09
CA GLU A 38 -16.48 -4.13 23.11
C GLU A 38 -15.65 -3.79 21.86
N VAL A 39 -14.38 -3.36 22.05
CA VAL A 39 -13.46 -3.07 20.94
C VAL A 39 -12.60 -4.30 20.66
N PRO A 40 -12.80 -5.02 19.54
CA PRO A 40 -12.01 -6.19 19.19
C PRO A 40 -10.52 -5.86 18.99
N ASP A 41 -9.67 -6.67 19.61
CA ASP A 41 -8.22 -6.49 19.62
C ASP A 41 -7.55 -6.72 18.23
N GLY A 42 -6.29 -6.28 18.12
CA GLY A 42 -5.30 -6.61 17.08
C GLY A 42 -5.38 -8.03 16.55
N SER A 43 -5.55 -8.97 17.47
CA SER A 43 -5.44 -10.41 17.29
C SER A 43 -6.60 -11.09 16.56
N VAL A 44 -7.77 -10.44 16.46
CA VAL A 44 -8.98 -11.03 15.85
C VAL A 44 -8.78 -11.38 14.37
N CYS A 45 -7.92 -10.65 13.67
CA CYS A 45 -7.62 -10.92 12.26
C CYS A 45 -6.40 -11.86 12.07
N GLY A 46 -5.94 -12.59 13.09
CA GLY A 46 -4.79 -13.49 12.95
C GLY A 46 -3.46 -12.78 12.63
N ARG A 47 -2.40 -13.54 12.32
CA ARG A 47 -1.08 -12.97 11.99
C ARG A 47 -1.16 -12.22 10.66
N LYS A 48 -0.82 -10.94 10.66
CA LYS A 48 -0.64 -10.18 9.43
C LYS A 48 0.46 -10.87 8.60
N PRO A 49 0.28 -11.09 7.28
CA PRO A 49 1.37 -11.57 6.46
C PRO A 49 2.53 -10.57 6.57
N GLU A 50 3.71 -11.09 6.91
CA GLU A 50 4.92 -10.28 6.92
C GLU A 50 5.12 -9.69 5.53
N ARG A 51 5.50 -8.40 5.48
CA ARG A 51 5.92 -7.81 4.21
C ARG A 51 7.22 -8.53 3.84
N GLY A 52 7.25 -9.16 2.67
CA GLY A 52 8.50 -9.65 2.11
C GLY A 52 9.52 -8.50 2.05
N THR A 53 10.80 -8.83 2.17
CA THR A 53 11.89 -7.87 2.03
C THR A 53 11.66 -7.05 0.75
N PRO A 54 11.64 -5.71 0.83
CA PRO A 54 11.46 -4.89 -0.35
C PRO A 54 12.59 -5.19 -1.33
N HIS A 55 12.24 -5.60 -2.55
CA HIS A 55 13.23 -5.77 -3.62
C HIS A 55 13.72 -4.38 -4.04
N ILE A 56 15.02 -4.16 -3.93
CA ILE A 56 15.66 -2.92 -4.41
C ILE A 56 15.98 -3.17 -5.88
N TYR A 57 15.27 -2.47 -6.77
CA TYR A 57 15.49 -2.60 -8.20
C TYR A 57 16.84 -1.99 -8.60
N SER A 58 17.57 -2.73 -9.42
CA SER A 58 18.75 -2.22 -10.14
C SER A 58 18.32 -1.31 -11.31
N GLU A 59 19.25 -0.49 -11.80
CA GLU A 59 19.01 0.43 -12.92
C GLU A 59 18.49 -0.28 -14.18
N GLN A 60 19.00 -1.48 -14.47
CA GLN A 60 18.53 -2.31 -15.59
C GLN A 60 17.09 -2.82 -15.38
N GLU A 61 16.74 -3.27 -14.18
CA GLU A 61 15.37 -3.70 -13.87
C GLU A 61 14.38 -2.54 -13.97
N ILE A 62 14.82 -1.32 -13.64
CA ILE A 62 14.03 -0.10 -13.79
C ILE A 62 13.78 0.21 -15.26
N GLU A 63 14.81 0.14 -16.11
CA GLU A 63 14.66 0.32 -17.57
C GLU A 63 13.68 -0.71 -18.17
N ASP A 64 13.81 -1.97 -17.78
CA ASP A 64 12.92 -3.05 -18.20
C ASP A 64 11.47 -2.83 -17.72
N LEU A 65 11.28 -2.35 -16.49
CA LEU A 65 9.97 -1.99 -15.95
C LEU A 65 9.33 -0.82 -16.70
N LEU A 66 10.11 0.20 -17.06
CA LEU A 66 9.64 1.33 -17.86
C LEU A 66 9.24 0.87 -19.27
N ALA A 67 10.03 -0.01 -19.89
CA ALA A 67 9.71 -0.60 -21.19
C ALA A 67 8.43 -1.47 -21.13
N ALA A 68 8.23 -2.21 -20.03
CA ALA A 68 7.01 -2.98 -19.80
C ALA A 68 5.80 -2.07 -19.53
N ALA A 69 5.98 -0.99 -18.77
CA ALA A 69 4.94 0.00 -18.48
C ALA A 69 4.39 0.68 -19.74
N LYS A 70 5.24 0.95 -20.74
CA LYS A 70 4.81 1.44 -22.05
C LYS A 70 3.83 0.51 -22.76
N ARG A 71 3.93 -0.79 -22.49
CA ARG A 71 3.07 -1.83 -23.08
C ARG A 71 1.82 -2.10 -22.25
N LEU A 72 1.71 -1.52 -21.06
CA LEU A 72 0.58 -1.64 -20.15
C LEU A 72 -0.55 -0.68 -20.56
N GLY A 73 -1.34 -1.11 -21.53
CA GLY A 73 -2.58 -0.47 -21.92
C GLY A 73 -2.96 -0.76 -23.37
N PRO A 74 -4.25 -0.64 -23.75
CA PRO A 74 -4.62 -0.66 -25.16
C PRO A 74 -3.89 0.46 -25.91
N HIS A 75 -3.62 0.24 -27.21
CA HIS A 75 -2.71 1.02 -28.08
C HIS A 75 -3.00 2.54 -28.17
N ASN A 76 -4.06 3.06 -27.54
CA ASN A 76 -4.43 4.48 -27.48
C ASN A 76 -4.60 5.04 -26.05
N SER A 77 -4.27 4.28 -25.00
CA SER A 77 -4.52 4.71 -23.64
C SER A 77 -3.36 5.52 -23.07
N ILE A 78 -3.69 6.61 -22.37
CA ILE A 78 -2.74 7.47 -21.66
C ILE A 78 -2.05 6.70 -20.51
N ARG A 79 -2.57 5.52 -20.12
CA ARG A 79 -2.07 4.71 -19.01
C ARG A 79 -0.60 4.37 -19.16
N GLY A 80 -0.16 3.91 -20.33
CA GLY A 80 1.25 3.58 -20.56
C GLY A 80 2.17 4.78 -20.35
N LEU A 81 1.79 5.94 -20.90
CA LEU A 81 2.53 7.21 -20.74
C LEU A 81 2.54 7.71 -19.29
N LEU A 82 1.40 7.60 -18.59
CA LEU A 82 1.28 7.94 -17.17
C LEU A 82 2.18 7.08 -16.30
N TYR A 83 2.15 5.75 -16.49
CA TYR A 83 2.96 4.84 -15.69
C TYR A 83 4.45 5.01 -15.98
N GLU A 84 4.84 5.21 -17.24
CA GLU A 84 6.22 5.56 -17.58
C GLU A 84 6.66 6.85 -16.88
N THR A 85 5.87 7.92 -16.98
CA THR A 85 6.22 9.22 -16.39
C THR A 85 6.31 9.15 -14.86
N LEU A 86 5.38 8.45 -14.22
CA LEU A 86 5.38 8.28 -12.76
C LEU A 86 6.61 7.49 -12.28
N LEU A 87 6.91 6.37 -12.94
CA LEU A 87 8.06 5.55 -12.59
C LEU A 87 9.38 6.26 -12.87
N ALA A 88 9.53 6.92 -14.02
CA ALA A 88 10.72 7.68 -14.37
C ALA A 88 10.94 8.89 -13.43
N PHE A 89 9.86 9.56 -13.01
CA PHE A 89 9.95 10.67 -12.07
C PHE A 89 10.40 10.22 -10.68
N SER A 90 9.84 9.11 -10.16
CA SER A 90 10.29 8.55 -8.88
C SER A 90 11.78 8.19 -8.91
N GLN A 91 12.26 7.62 -10.02
CA GLN A 91 13.68 7.30 -10.21
C GLN A 91 14.57 8.54 -10.27
N ALA A 92 14.13 9.59 -10.98
CA ALA A 92 14.87 10.84 -11.03
C ALA A 92 15.06 11.46 -9.64
N LEU A 93 14.04 11.38 -8.77
CA LEU A 93 14.15 11.85 -7.39
C LEU A 93 15.14 11.02 -6.55
N ASP A 94 15.11 9.70 -6.70
CA ASP A 94 16.05 8.80 -6.01
C ASP A 94 17.51 9.05 -6.46
N CYS A 95 17.76 9.20 -7.77
CA CYS A 95 19.09 9.50 -8.31
C CYS A 95 19.60 10.89 -7.88
N VAL A 96 18.74 11.91 -7.84
CA VAL A 96 19.11 13.26 -7.36
C VAL A 96 19.48 13.20 -5.88
N PHE A 97 18.72 12.46 -5.07
CA PHE A 97 18.99 12.29 -3.65
C PHE A 97 20.30 11.51 -3.41
N LEU A 98 20.52 10.40 -4.12
CA LEU A 98 21.74 9.60 -4.01
C LEU A 98 22.99 10.35 -4.48
N ARG A 99 22.90 11.15 -5.55
CA ARG A 99 23.99 12.03 -6.00
C ARG A 99 24.27 13.18 -5.04
N LEU A 100 23.24 13.79 -4.43
CA LEU A 100 23.41 14.79 -3.38
C LEU A 100 24.11 14.17 -2.15
N CYS A 101 23.72 12.96 -1.74
CA CYS A 101 24.38 12.25 -0.64
C CYS A 101 25.84 11.88 -0.97
N HIS A 102 26.13 11.41 -2.19
CA HIS A 102 27.50 11.13 -2.61
C HIS A 102 28.37 12.39 -2.66
N PHE A 103 27.84 13.50 -3.18
CA PHE A 103 28.57 14.78 -3.22
C PHE A 103 28.79 15.37 -1.83
N ALA A 104 27.84 15.20 -0.90
CA ALA A 104 27.98 15.62 0.49
C ALA A 104 28.96 14.76 1.31
N LEU A 105 29.22 13.51 0.89
CA LEU A 105 30.24 12.63 1.48
C LEU A 105 31.64 12.81 0.87
N ALA A 106 31.74 13.50 -0.27
CA ALA A 106 32.97 13.77 -1.00
C ALA A 106 33.54 15.19 -0.75
N MET A 107 32.91 15.99 0.12
CA MET A 107 33.45 17.20 0.74
C MET A 107 33.80 16.94 2.20
#